data_AF-A0A2V6SEI8-F1
#
_entry.id   AF-A0A2V6SEI8-F1
#
_cell.length_a   1.000
_cell.length_b   1.000
_cell.length_c   1.000
_cell.angle_alpha   90.00
_cell.angle_beta   90.00
_cell.angle_gamma   90.00
#
_symmetry.space_group_name_H-M   'P 1'
#
loop_
_entity.id
_entity.type
_entity.pdbx_description
1 polymer ?
#
loop_
_entity_poly.entity_id
_entity_poly.type
_entity_poly.pdbx_seq_one_letter_code
_entity_poly.pdbx_strand_id
1 'polypeptide(L)'
;MAGGQAVRPQRGRTMRRVLLVLLLPALAGMVASVLARSGAFEHAALRELAPLLAILGMPLLWLWISWGVAYAGGWHDLAKAYPLQGEIPVAHRWRFQSIQMGLSSYRNSIHVAADSRRICFWPMVLFRAGNRPICVPWPDITVSPAKVLWLPMVRLHFARVPQHDILIRRSLAAKIRGAFGDAWPVG
;
A
#
# COMPACT_ATOMS: atom_id res chain seq x y z
N MET A 1 13.90 -26.00 23.61
CA MET A 1 13.30 -26.45 22.34
C MET A 1 13.06 -25.22 21.48
N ALA A 2 13.99 -24.93 20.56
CA ALA A 2 13.95 -23.73 19.72
C ALA A 2 13.32 -24.09 18.36
N GLY A 3 12.06 -23.71 18.17
CA GLY A 3 11.35 -23.86 16.90
C GLY A 3 11.85 -22.83 15.90
N GLY A 4 12.73 -23.26 14.99
CA GLY A 4 13.15 -22.46 13.84
C GLY A 4 11.94 -22.17 12.94
N GLN A 5 11.40 -20.96 13.02
CA GLN A 5 10.46 -20.47 12.02
C GLN A 5 11.21 -20.23 10.71
N ALA A 6 11.08 -21.20 9.81
CA ALA A 6 11.52 -21.10 8.44
C ALA A 6 10.92 -19.84 7.78
N VAL A 7 11.80 -18.91 7.40
CA VAL A 7 11.48 -17.79 6.51
C VAL A 7 11.02 -18.39 5.17
N ARG A 8 9.70 -18.52 4.97
CA ARG A 8 9.13 -18.99 3.71
C ARG A 8 9.43 -17.99 2.58
N PRO A 9 9.66 -18.45 1.34
CA PRO A 9 10.12 -17.61 0.22
C PRO A 9 8.99 -16.72 -0.32
N GLN A 10 8.71 -15.62 0.39
CA GLN A 10 7.78 -14.54 0.01
C GLN A 10 8.25 -13.79 -1.26
N ARG A 11 9.53 -13.90 -1.60
CA ARG A 11 10.19 -13.17 -2.70
C ARG A 11 9.65 -13.55 -4.08
N GLY A 12 9.33 -14.82 -4.32
CA GLY A 12 8.94 -15.31 -5.66
C GLY A 12 7.55 -14.88 -6.14
N ARG A 13 6.54 -14.92 -5.25
CA ARG A 13 5.16 -14.54 -5.61
C ARG A 13 5.01 -13.02 -5.72
N THR A 14 5.70 -12.28 -4.86
CA THR A 14 5.75 -10.80 -4.89
C THR A 14 6.50 -10.29 -6.12
N MET A 15 7.64 -10.91 -6.50
CA MET A 15 8.38 -10.54 -7.72
C MET A 15 7.56 -10.73 -8.99
N ARG A 16 6.77 -11.80 -9.12
CA ARG A 16 5.89 -12.00 -10.29
C ARG A 16 4.82 -10.93 -10.40
N ARG A 17 4.22 -10.51 -9.27
CA ARG A 17 3.23 -9.42 -9.24
C ARG A 17 3.86 -8.07 -9.58
N VAL A 18 5.05 -7.79 -9.05
CA VAL A 18 5.82 -6.57 -9.35
C VAL A 18 6.26 -6.52 -10.82
N LEU A 19 6.72 -7.63 -11.40
CA LEU A 19 7.07 -7.69 -12.83
C LEU A 19 5.86 -7.37 -13.71
N LEU A 20 4.70 -7.97 -13.42
CA LEU A 20 3.44 -7.71 -14.14
C LEU A 20 3.01 -6.23 -14.06
N VAL A 21 3.27 -5.59 -12.91
CA VAL A 21 3.01 -4.18 -12.60
C VAL A 21 4.12 -3.24 -13.07
N LEU A 22 5.20 -3.72 -13.69
CA LEU A 22 6.23 -2.85 -14.26
C LEU A 22 6.36 -2.98 -15.78
N LEU A 23 5.92 -4.10 -16.36
CA LEU A 23 6.11 -4.39 -17.79
C LEU A 23 5.11 -3.68 -18.72
N LEU A 24 3.91 -3.35 -18.27
CA LEU A 24 2.87 -2.72 -19.12
C LEU A 24 3.17 -1.28 -19.56
N PRO A 25 3.65 -0.34 -18.72
CA PRO A 25 4.01 1.01 -19.17
C PRO A 25 5.30 1.01 -19.98
N ALA A 26 6.20 0.06 -19.73
CA ALA A 26 7.38 -0.14 -20.58
C ALA A 26 7.00 -0.57 -21.99
N LEU A 27 6.01 -1.47 -22.13
CA LEU A 27 5.45 -1.86 -23.43
C LEU A 27 4.70 -0.70 -24.09
N ALA A 28 3.88 0.07 -23.36
CA ALA A 28 3.19 1.22 -23.92
C ALA A 28 4.15 2.33 -24.38
N GLY A 29 5.19 2.62 -23.58
CA GLY A 29 6.25 3.55 -23.95
C GLY A 29 7.06 3.06 -25.15
N MET A 30 7.38 1.78 -25.22
CA MET A 30 8.10 1.18 -26.36
C MET A 30 7.26 1.20 -27.64
N VAL A 31 5.96 0.88 -27.57
CA VAL A 31 5.03 0.98 -28.70
C VAL A 31 4.88 2.43 -29.17
N ALA A 32 4.70 3.38 -28.25
CA ALA A 32 4.68 4.81 -28.59
C ALA A 32 6.00 5.28 -29.23
N SER A 33 7.13 4.78 -28.73
CA SER A 33 8.47 5.08 -29.27
C SER A 33 8.72 4.49 -30.66
N VAL A 34 8.11 3.34 -30.96
CA VAL A 34 8.18 2.66 -32.26
C VAL A 34 7.25 3.33 -33.26
N LEU A 35 6.02 3.68 -32.84
CA LEU A 35 5.05 4.41 -33.66
C LEU A 35 5.51 5.85 -33.97
N ALA A 36 6.20 6.52 -33.05
CA ALA A 36 6.79 7.83 -33.31
C ALA A 36 7.99 7.75 -34.27
N ARG A 37 8.71 6.61 -34.32
CA ARG A 37 9.84 6.38 -35.23
C ARG A 37 9.45 5.89 -36.62
N SER A 38 8.28 5.28 -36.78
CA SER A 38 7.83 4.75 -38.07
C SER A 38 7.36 5.81 -39.07
N GLY A 39 7.36 7.11 -38.69
CA GLY A 39 6.95 8.21 -39.56
C GLY A 39 5.46 8.19 -39.95
N ALA A 40 4.69 7.25 -39.40
CA ALA A 40 3.28 7.04 -39.72
C ALA A 40 2.34 8.07 -39.07
N PHE A 41 2.86 8.90 -38.16
CA PHE A 41 2.14 10.01 -37.54
C PHE A 41 2.79 11.32 -37.98
N GLU A 42 2.05 12.14 -38.71
CA GLU A 42 2.48 13.52 -38.99
C GLU A 42 2.78 14.24 -37.66
N HIS A 43 3.90 14.96 -37.60
CA HIS A 43 4.28 15.74 -36.41
C HIS A 43 3.18 16.72 -35.95
N ALA A 44 2.30 17.13 -36.87
CA ALA A 44 1.11 17.93 -36.59
C ALA A 44 0.10 17.15 -35.72
N ALA A 45 -0.30 15.94 -36.12
CA ALA A 45 -1.26 15.12 -35.37
C ALA A 45 -0.77 14.79 -33.95
N LEU A 46 0.53 14.55 -33.76
CA LEU A 46 1.10 14.30 -32.43
C LEU A 46 1.04 15.53 -31.51
N ARG A 47 1.19 16.75 -32.04
CA ARG A 47 1.08 17.99 -31.25
C ARG A 47 -0.36 18.26 -30.79
N GLU A 48 -1.33 18.00 -31.67
CA GLU A 48 -2.76 18.17 -31.34
C GLU A 48 -3.25 17.11 -30.34
N LEU A 49 -2.74 15.87 -30.43
CA LEU A 49 -3.12 14.79 -29.52
C LEU A 49 -2.32 14.76 -28.21
N ALA A 50 -1.15 15.40 -28.16
CA ALA A 50 -0.30 15.47 -26.96
C ALA A 50 -1.02 15.95 -25.69
N PRO A 51 -1.78 17.07 -25.69
CA PRO A 51 -2.50 17.50 -24.49
C PRO A 51 -3.56 16.48 -24.07
N LEU A 52 -4.24 15.84 -25.03
CA LEU A 52 -5.27 14.82 -24.75
C LEU A 52 -4.65 13.56 -24.13
N LEU A 53 -3.51 13.12 -24.67
CA LEU A 53 -2.71 12.02 -24.11
C LEU A 53 -2.16 12.35 -22.74
N ALA A 54 -1.74 13.60 -22.48
CA ALA A 54 -1.29 14.00 -21.16
C ALA A 54 -2.46 14.01 -20.15
N ILE A 55 -3.60 14.58 -20.54
CA ILE A 55 -4.79 14.72 -19.68
C ILE A 55 -5.42 13.36 -19.37
N LEU A 56 -5.47 12.43 -20.32
CA LEU A 56 -6.09 11.11 -20.13
C LEU A 56 -5.08 10.03 -19.70
N GLY A 57 -3.89 10.06 -20.30
CA GLY A 57 -2.83 9.08 -20.04
C GLY A 57 -2.23 9.23 -18.65
N MET A 58 -2.06 10.45 -18.13
CA MET A 58 -1.50 10.65 -16.78
C MET A 58 -2.42 10.07 -15.68
N PRO A 59 -3.74 10.35 -15.62
CA PRO A 59 -4.63 9.70 -14.66
C PRO A 59 -4.68 8.19 -14.84
N LEU A 60 -4.69 7.67 -16.07
CA LEU A 60 -4.73 6.23 -16.31
C LEU A 60 -3.47 5.53 -15.79
N LEU A 61 -2.29 6.09 -16.11
CA LEU A 61 -1.01 5.63 -15.59
C LEU A 61 -0.97 5.69 -14.06
N TRP A 62 -1.47 6.78 -13.48
CA TRP A 62 -1.54 6.97 -12.04
C TRP A 62 -2.42 5.92 -11.35
N LEU A 63 -3.62 5.67 -11.89
CA LEU A 63 -4.53 4.63 -11.40
C LEU A 63 -3.88 3.25 -11.51
N TRP A 64 -3.18 2.98 -12.60
CA TRP A 64 -2.51 1.72 -12.84
C TRP A 64 -1.36 1.47 -11.85
N ILE A 65 -0.51 2.48 -11.61
CA ILE A 65 0.55 2.41 -10.60
C ILE A 65 -0.06 2.23 -9.21
N SER A 66 -1.09 3.01 -8.85
CA SER A 66 -1.75 2.94 -7.54
C SER A 66 -2.34 1.55 -7.28
N TRP A 67 -3.00 0.98 -8.28
CA TRP A 67 -3.55 -0.37 -8.22
C TRP A 67 -2.44 -1.44 -8.13
N GLY A 68 -1.37 -1.26 -8.90
CA GLY A 68 -0.24 -2.18 -8.91
C GLY A 68 0.50 -2.23 -7.57
N VAL A 69 0.74 -1.08 -6.94
CA VAL A 69 1.33 -0.99 -5.60
C VAL A 69 0.43 -1.66 -4.55
N ALA A 70 -0.88 -1.46 -4.63
CA ALA A 70 -1.86 -2.12 -3.76
C ALA A 70 -1.78 -3.65 -3.85
N TYR A 71 -1.74 -4.14 -5.09
CA TYR A 71 -1.76 -5.57 -5.39
C TYR A 71 -0.43 -6.26 -5.04
N ALA A 72 0.70 -5.60 -5.35
CA ALA A 72 2.02 -6.12 -5.04
C ALA A 72 2.34 -6.07 -3.54
N GLY A 73 1.90 -5.02 -2.83
CA GLY A 73 2.11 -4.87 -1.40
C GLY A 73 1.28 -5.81 -0.53
N GLY A 74 0.23 -6.43 -1.08
CA GLY A 74 -0.69 -7.30 -0.33
C GLY A 74 -1.87 -6.55 0.29
N TRP A 75 -2.04 -5.26 -0.03
CA TRP A 75 -3.14 -4.44 0.50
C TRP A 75 -4.50 -5.05 0.20
N HIS A 76 -4.66 -5.60 -1.01
CA HIS A 76 -5.89 -6.27 -1.43
C HIS A 76 -6.24 -7.47 -0.54
N ASP A 77 -5.24 -8.25 -0.15
CA ASP A 77 -5.42 -9.44 0.68
C ASP A 77 -5.85 -9.03 2.11
N LEU A 78 -5.22 -7.99 2.67
CA LEU A 78 -5.66 -7.42 3.96
C LEU A 78 -7.07 -6.84 3.88
N ALA A 79 -7.38 -6.07 2.83
CA ALA A 79 -8.68 -5.45 2.67
C ALA A 79 -9.82 -6.46 2.49
N LYS A 80 -9.52 -7.65 1.95
CA LYS A 80 -10.47 -8.75 1.85
C LYS A 80 -10.71 -9.44 3.19
N ALA A 81 -9.67 -9.64 4.00
CA ALA A 81 -9.78 -10.29 5.30
C ALA A 81 -10.32 -9.37 6.41
N TYR A 82 -10.02 -8.08 6.28
CA TYR A 82 -10.35 -7.02 7.23
C TYR A 82 -11.06 -5.85 6.55
N PRO A 83 -12.22 -6.08 5.91
CA PRO A 83 -12.96 -5.02 5.27
C PRO A 83 -13.46 -4.01 6.32
N LEU A 84 -13.56 -2.74 5.93
CA LEU A 84 -14.28 -1.75 6.73
C LEU A 84 -15.74 -2.19 6.90
N GLN A 85 -16.13 -2.46 8.13
CA GLN A 85 -17.52 -2.74 8.53
C GLN A 85 -18.08 -1.50 9.22
N GLY A 86 -18.98 -0.77 8.55
CA GLY A 86 -19.56 0.48 9.04
C GLY A 86 -18.65 1.69 8.81
N GLU A 87 -18.68 2.66 9.73
CA GLU A 87 -17.97 3.93 9.59
C GLU A 87 -16.55 3.91 10.16
N ILE A 88 -15.70 4.78 9.60
CA ILE A 88 -14.35 5.01 10.12
C ILE A 88 -14.45 5.78 11.43
N PRO A 89 -13.81 5.30 12.53
CA PRO A 89 -13.86 5.98 13.82
C PRO A 89 -13.46 7.46 13.73
N VAL A 90 -14.22 8.34 14.38
CA VAL A 90 -14.00 9.80 14.34
C VAL A 90 -13.00 10.27 15.39
N ALA A 91 -13.03 9.66 16.59
CA ALA A 91 -12.38 10.18 17.79
C ALA A 91 -10.85 10.31 17.70
N HIS A 92 -10.17 9.34 17.08
CA HIS A 92 -8.70 9.37 16.99
C HIS A 92 -8.27 9.12 15.55
N ARG A 93 -7.87 10.19 14.85
CA ARG A 93 -7.45 10.17 13.45
C ARG A 93 -6.08 10.81 13.28
N TRP A 94 -5.19 10.12 12.59
CA TRP A 94 -3.88 10.61 12.19
C TRP A 94 -3.79 10.60 10.67
N ARG A 95 -3.58 11.77 10.07
CA ARG A 95 -3.53 11.93 8.61
C ARG A 95 -2.08 11.94 8.11
N PHE A 96 -1.89 11.65 6.82
CA PHE A 96 -0.57 11.70 6.16
C PHE A 96 0.50 10.87 6.85
N GLN A 97 0.12 9.68 7.32
CA GLN A 97 1.02 8.72 7.90
C GLN A 97 1.76 7.95 6.81
N SER A 98 2.97 7.53 7.17
CA SER A 98 3.81 6.68 6.34
C SER A 98 3.79 5.26 6.87
N ILE A 99 3.47 4.29 6.00
CA ILE A 99 3.57 2.86 6.33
C ILE A 99 4.36 2.12 5.25
N GLN A 100 4.83 0.93 5.58
CA GLN A 100 5.42 0.01 4.62
C GLN A 100 4.73 -1.35 4.69
N MET A 101 4.48 -1.95 3.54
CA MET A 101 3.81 -3.23 3.41
C MET A 101 4.51 -4.07 2.33
N GLY A 102 5.18 -5.15 2.75
CA GLY A 102 6.06 -5.92 1.86
C GLY A 102 7.11 -5.04 1.18
N LEU A 103 7.11 -5.04 -0.16
CA LEU A 103 7.99 -4.20 -0.99
C LEU A 103 7.43 -2.79 -1.28
N SER A 104 6.20 -2.50 -0.86
CA SER A 104 5.53 -1.24 -1.12
C SER A 104 5.68 -0.27 0.04
N SER A 105 6.01 0.99 -0.27
CA SER A 105 6.12 2.08 0.72
C SER A 105 5.06 3.13 0.42
N TYR A 106 4.18 3.35 1.39
CA TYR A 106 3.11 4.35 1.33
C TYR A 106 3.57 5.55 2.15
N ARG A 107 4.25 6.50 1.50
CA ARG A 107 4.81 7.68 2.18
C ARG A 107 3.79 8.80 2.23
N ASN A 108 3.46 9.23 3.44
CA ASN A 108 2.53 10.32 3.74
C ASN A 108 1.18 10.20 3.03
N SER A 109 0.78 8.97 2.68
CA SER A 109 -0.40 8.71 1.85
C SER A 109 -1.46 7.90 2.55
N ILE A 110 -1.25 7.52 3.82
CA ILE A 110 -2.18 6.76 4.62
C ILE A 110 -2.77 7.62 5.73
N HIS A 111 -4.07 7.50 5.92
CA HIS A 111 -4.76 7.94 7.10
C HIS A 111 -5.00 6.75 8.02
N VAL A 112 -4.87 6.99 9.32
CA VAL A 112 -5.06 5.99 10.36
C VAL A 112 -6.12 6.50 11.31
N ALA A 113 -7.04 5.64 11.71
CA ALA A 113 -8.00 5.89 12.77
C ALA A 113 -8.01 4.72 13.72
N ALA A 114 -8.32 4.97 14.98
CA ALA A 114 -8.50 3.91 15.95
C ALA A 114 -9.64 4.23 16.91
N ASP A 115 -10.22 3.16 17.46
CA ASP A 115 -11.13 3.18 18.60
C ASP A 115 -10.71 2.07 19.58
N SER A 116 -11.50 1.81 20.62
CA SER A 116 -11.21 0.76 21.62
C SER A 116 -11.31 -0.67 21.07
N ARG A 117 -11.85 -0.88 19.87
CA ARG A 117 -12.10 -2.20 19.28
C ARG A 117 -11.18 -2.51 18.10
N ARG A 118 -10.80 -1.50 17.31
CA ARG A 118 -10.10 -1.68 16.05
C ARG A 118 -9.24 -0.48 15.65
N ILE A 119 -8.31 -0.74 14.75
CA ILE A 119 -7.53 0.25 14.01
C ILE A 119 -7.82 0.14 12.53
N CYS A 120 -8.04 1.27 11.89
CA CYS A 120 -8.36 1.41 10.49
C CYS A 120 -7.27 2.17 9.74
N PHE A 121 -6.92 1.69 8.55
CA PHE A 121 -5.98 2.29 7.61
C PHE A 121 -6.67 2.52 6.27
N TRP A 122 -6.54 3.72 5.72
CA TRP A 122 -7.03 3.98 4.37
C TRP A 122 -6.15 4.99 3.65
N PRO A 123 -5.92 4.84 2.33
CA PRO A 123 -5.15 5.84 1.61
C PRO A 123 -5.93 7.13 1.39
N MET A 124 -5.21 8.19 1.07
CA MET A 124 -5.81 9.43 0.56
C MET A 124 -6.64 9.14 -0.70
N VAL A 125 -7.60 10.02 -0.99
CA VAL A 125 -8.53 9.87 -2.13
C VAL A 125 -7.79 9.58 -3.45
N LEU A 126 -6.68 10.28 -3.70
CA LEU A 126 -5.87 10.13 -4.91
C LEU A 126 -5.25 8.73 -5.07
N PHE A 127 -5.03 8.00 -3.97
CA PHE A 127 -4.47 6.65 -3.95
C PHE A 127 -5.51 5.58 -3.60
N ARG A 128 -6.80 5.96 -3.53
CA ARG A 128 -7.87 5.05 -3.09
C ARG A 128 -8.27 4.04 -4.16
N ALA A 129 -7.94 4.30 -5.43
CA ALA A 129 -8.18 3.38 -6.53
C ALA A 129 -7.42 2.06 -6.29
N GLY A 130 -8.17 0.97 -6.12
CA GLY A 130 -7.61 -0.36 -5.79
C GLY A 130 -7.33 -0.60 -4.30
N ASN A 131 -7.37 0.44 -3.46
CA ASN A 131 -7.05 0.36 -2.04
C ASN A 131 -8.29 0.60 -1.19
N ARG A 132 -9.04 -0.47 -0.90
CA ARG A 132 -10.16 -0.40 0.05
C ARG A 132 -9.63 -0.14 1.47
N PRO A 133 -10.35 0.65 2.30
CA PRO A 133 -10.01 0.79 3.71
C PRO A 133 -9.92 -0.56 4.41
N ILE A 134 -8.89 -0.73 5.24
CA ILE A 134 -8.64 -1.92 6.06
C ILE A 134 -8.98 -1.55 7.50
N CYS A 135 -9.76 -2.38 8.20
CA CYS A 135 -10.04 -2.20 9.62
C CYS A 135 -9.81 -3.49 10.38
N VAL A 136 -8.80 -3.48 11.24
CA VAL A 136 -8.33 -4.66 11.95
C VAL A 136 -8.69 -4.54 13.43
N PRO A 137 -9.39 -5.53 14.02
CA PRO A 137 -9.62 -5.60 15.46
C PRO A 137 -8.29 -5.72 16.23
N TRP A 138 -8.18 -5.10 17.40
CA TRP A 138 -6.97 -5.21 18.22
C TRP A 138 -6.54 -6.65 18.55
N PRO A 139 -7.45 -7.59 18.88
CA PRO A 139 -7.06 -8.97 19.19
C PRO A 139 -6.40 -9.72 18.03
N ASP A 140 -6.63 -9.26 16.79
CA ASP A 140 -6.07 -9.85 15.58
C ASP A 140 -4.68 -9.28 15.24
N ILE A 141 -4.16 -8.36 16.06
CA ILE A 141 -2.89 -7.67 15.84
C ILE A 141 -1.89 -8.11 16.90
N THR A 142 -0.70 -8.51 16.46
CA THR A 142 0.46 -8.62 17.33
C THR A 142 1.55 -7.67 16.85
N VAL A 143 2.33 -7.12 17.78
CA VAL A 143 3.35 -6.11 17.47
C VAL A 143 4.74 -6.64 17.73
N SER A 144 5.69 -6.31 16.87
CA SER A 144 7.10 -6.60 17.08
C SER A 144 7.98 -5.40 16.70
N PRO A 145 9.11 -5.19 17.40
CA PRO A 145 10.07 -4.18 16.99
C PRO A 145 10.71 -4.57 15.66
N ALA A 146 10.82 -3.61 14.74
CA ALA A 146 11.42 -3.82 13.44
C ALA A 146 12.37 -2.67 13.08
N LYS A 147 13.24 -2.90 12.10
CA LYS A 147 14.09 -1.87 11.50
C LYS A 147 14.01 -1.98 9.99
N VAL A 148 13.91 -0.82 9.32
CA VAL A 148 14.00 -0.74 7.86
C VAL A 148 15.22 0.12 7.53
N LEU A 149 16.24 -0.51 6.94
CA LEU A 149 17.61 -0.03 6.84
C LEU A 149 18.20 0.33 8.21
N TRP A 150 17.89 1.51 8.74
CA TRP A 150 18.31 2.01 10.06
C TRP A 150 17.17 2.66 10.85
N LEU A 151 16.00 2.86 10.23
CA LEU A 151 14.87 3.54 10.87
C LEU A 151 14.12 2.59 11.80
N PRO A 152 13.91 2.94 13.07
CA PRO A 152 13.13 2.13 14.00
C PRO A 152 11.64 2.15 13.61
N MET A 153 11.10 0.97 13.40
CA MET A 153 9.73 0.72 12.98
C MET A 153 9.06 -0.22 13.99
N VAL A 154 7.74 -0.25 13.98
CA VAL A 154 6.94 -1.27 14.65
C VAL A 154 6.23 -2.06 13.57
N ARG A 155 6.39 -3.38 13.60
CA ARG A 155 5.72 -4.28 12.68
C ARG A 155 4.43 -4.76 13.32
N LEU A 156 3.34 -4.62 12.58
CA LEU A 156 2.02 -5.13 12.90
C LEU A 156 1.82 -6.42 12.11
N HIS A 157 1.65 -7.51 12.84
CA HIS A 157 1.29 -8.81 12.30
C HIS A 157 -0.22 -9.01 12.39
N PHE A 158 -0.78 -9.72 11.41
CA PHE A 158 -2.22 -9.92 11.32
C PHE A 158 -2.59 -11.39 11.35
N ALA A 159 -3.46 -11.78 12.29
CA ALA A 159 -3.83 -13.17 12.52
C ALA A 159 -4.44 -13.87 11.29
N ARG A 160 -5.33 -13.19 10.55
CA ARG A 160 -6.01 -13.78 9.37
C ARG A 160 -5.17 -13.74 8.09
N VAL A 161 -4.12 -12.92 8.07
CA VAL A 161 -3.27 -12.69 6.89
C VAL A 161 -1.80 -12.66 7.30
N PRO A 162 -1.27 -13.77 7.87
CA PRO A 162 0.07 -13.79 8.46
C PRO A 162 1.19 -13.59 7.43
N GLN A 163 0.90 -13.74 6.14
CA GLN A 163 1.83 -13.50 5.05
C GLN A 163 2.13 -12.02 4.80
N HIS A 164 1.33 -11.09 5.34
CA HIS A 164 1.46 -9.67 5.09
C HIS A 164 1.54 -8.92 6.41
N ASP A 165 2.52 -8.04 6.53
CA ASP A 165 2.70 -7.19 7.71
C ASP A 165 2.63 -5.72 7.31
N ILE A 166 2.18 -4.87 8.23
CA ILE A 166 2.29 -3.42 8.09
C ILE A 166 3.35 -2.92 9.06
N LEU A 167 4.35 -2.22 8.53
CA LEU A 167 5.34 -1.52 9.32
C LEU A 167 4.92 -0.06 9.46
N ILE A 168 4.84 0.41 10.69
CA ILE A 168 4.56 1.80 11.04
C ILE A 168 5.75 2.44 11.75
N ARG A 169 5.87 3.76 11.66
CA ARG A 169 6.90 4.50 12.40
C ARG A 169 6.67 4.39 13.90
N ARG A 170 7.76 4.34 14.68
CA ARG A 170 7.69 4.31 16.16
C ARG A 170 6.91 5.48 16.75
N SER A 171 6.96 6.66 16.13
CA SER A 171 6.20 7.84 16.56
C SER A 171 4.69 7.65 16.42
N LEU A 172 4.22 6.98 15.37
CA LEU A 172 2.81 6.66 15.19
C LEU A 172 2.39 5.59 16.20
N ALA A 173 3.19 4.54 16.37
CA ALA A 173 2.93 3.51 17.38
C ALA A 173 2.83 4.10 18.79
N ALA A 174 3.72 5.04 19.15
CA ALA A 174 3.69 5.72 20.44
C ALA A 174 2.41 6.57 20.62
N LYS A 175 1.96 7.28 19.58
CA LYS A 175 0.68 8.04 19.62
C LYS A 175 -0.51 7.12 19.83
N ILE A 176 -0.55 5.99 19.12
CA ILE A 176 -1.64 5.02 19.24
C ILE A 176 -1.62 4.39 20.63
N ARG A 177 -0.46 3.96 21.12
CA ARG A 177 -0.30 3.40 22.48
C ARG A 177 -0.70 4.41 23.56
N GLY A 178 -0.38 5.68 23.39
CA GLY A 178 -0.79 6.74 24.32
C GLY A 178 -2.31 6.95 24.35
N ALA A 179 -3.00 6.77 23.22
CA ALA A 179 -4.45 6.93 23.12
C ALA A 179 -5.24 5.68 23.55
N PHE A 180 -4.68 4.48 23.39
CA PHE A 180 -5.38 3.21 23.54
C PHE A 180 -4.59 2.18 24.35
N GLY A 181 -3.88 2.61 25.40
CA GLY A 181 -2.91 1.79 26.15
C GLY A 181 -3.36 0.36 26.46
N ASP A 182 -4.60 0.17 26.92
CA ASP A 182 -5.14 -1.14 27.30
C ASP A 182 -5.53 -2.02 26.10
N ALA A 183 -5.86 -1.41 24.97
CA ALA A 183 -6.19 -2.10 23.73
C ALA A 183 -4.98 -2.29 22.80
N TRP A 184 -3.87 -1.60 23.09
CA TRP A 184 -2.64 -1.73 22.34
C TRP A 184 -2.04 -3.13 22.58
N PRO A 185 -1.76 -3.92 21.53
CA PRO A 185 -1.22 -5.26 21.72
C PRO A 185 0.15 -5.18 22.40
N VAL A 186 0.32 -5.97 23.46
CA VAL A 186 1.64 -6.21 24.04
C VAL A 186 2.39 -7.19 23.15
N GLY A 187 3.64 -6.86 22.85
CA GLY A 187 4.56 -7.70 22.08
C GLY A 187 5.71 -8.15 22.96
#